data_AF-A0A1F4UWN7-F1
#
_entry.id   AF-A0A1F4UWN7-F1
#
_cell.length_a   1.000
_cell.length_b   1.000
_cell.length_c   1.000
_cell.angle_alpha   90.00
_cell.angle_beta   90.00
_cell.angle_gamma   90.00
#
_symmetry.space_group_name_H-M   'P 1'
#
loop_
_entity.id
_entity.type
_entity.pdbx_description
1 polymer ?
#
loop_
_entity_poly.entity_id
_entity_poly.type
_entity_poly.pdbx_seq_one_letter_code
_entity_poly.pdbx_strand_id
1 'polypeptide(L)'
;MKYRILGTVNIISAAIVLLIQIGLLRSVIKLYSLYQSLNAQLPLTTKLSPFLSVAIIGLTLYVLYIGYKLISVKDGDARLFKKGVILLVVTLGMVFLLTAISVLSVIVPIYTMTEYL
;
A
#
# COMPACT_ATOMS: atom_id res chain seq x y z
N MET A 1 -16.10 -20.77 -11.77
CA MET A 1 -15.05 -20.03 -12.52
C MET A 1 -14.87 -18.58 -12.04
N LYS A 2 -15.93 -17.75 -12.00
CA LYS A 2 -15.85 -16.34 -11.57
C LYS A 2 -15.21 -16.06 -10.21
N TYR A 3 -15.45 -16.91 -9.21
CA TYR A 3 -14.87 -16.79 -7.86
C TYR A 3 -13.34 -16.93 -7.88
N ARG A 4 -12.83 -17.92 -8.62
CA ARG A 4 -11.38 -18.14 -8.77
C ARG A 4 -10.70 -16.97 -9.48
N ILE A 5 -11.31 -16.46 -10.55
CA ILE A 5 -10.80 -15.29 -11.28
C ILE A 5 -10.69 -14.08 -10.34
N LEU A 6 -11.78 -13.75 -9.64
CA LEU A 6 -11.78 -12.63 -8.69
C LEU A 6 -10.75 -12.83 -7.56
N GLY A 7 -10.65 -14.06 -7.03
CA GLY A 7 -9.66 -14.40 -6.01
C GLY A 7 -8.22 -14.20 -6.50
N THR A 8 -7.89 -14.68 -7.70
CA THR A 8 -6.58 -14.49 -8.32
C THR A 8 -6.26 -13.02 -8.54
N VAL A 9 -7.21 -12.24 -9.06
CA VAL A 9 -7.04 -10.79 -9.26
C VAL A 9 -6.76 -10.09 -7.93
N ASN A 10 -7.54 -10.38 -6.88
CA ASN A 10 -7.30 -9.83 -5.55
C ASN A 10 -5.91 -10.16 -5.01
N ILE A 11 -5.44 -11.40 -5.20
CA ILE A 11 -4.10 -11.80 -4.75
C ILE A 11 -3.02 -11.02 -5.50
N ILE A 12 -3.10 -10.93 -6.83
CA ILE A 12 -2.11 -10.22 -7.64
C ILE A 12 -2.09 -8.74 -7.28
N SER A 13 -3.25 -8.09 -7.21
CA SER A 13 -3.35 -6.67 -6.86
C SER A 13 -2.80 -6.40 -5.46
N ALA A 14 -3.15 -7.24 -4.48
CA ALA A 14 -2.65 -7.11 -3.12
C ALA A 14 -1.13 -7.31 -3.04
N ALA A 15 -0.57 -8.28 -3.77
CA ALA A 15 0.86 -8.50 -3.83
C ALA A 15 1.62 -7.28 -4.39
N ILE A 16 1.10 -6.66 -5.46
CA ILE A 16 1.68 -5.43 -6.02
C ILE A 16 1.67 -4.31 -4.99
N VAL A 17 0.55 -4.11 -4.28
CA VAL A 17 0.45 -3.07 -3.23
C VAL A 17 1.45 -3.32 -2.10
N LEU A 18 1.65 -4.56 -1.67
CA LEU A 18 2.66 -4.90 -0.66
C LEU A 18 4.07 -4.56 -1.12
N LEU A 19 4.43 -4.89 -2.36
CA LEU A 19 5.75 -4.55 -2.92
C LEU A 19 5.97 -3.02 -2.93
N ILE A 20 4.95 -2.25 -3.30
CA ILE A 20 4.99 -0.79 -3.26
C ILE A 20 5.20 -0.31 -1.81
N GLN A 21 4.45 -0.83 -0.84
CA GLN A 21 4.60 -0.43 0.57
C GLN A 21 5.99 -0.74 1.13
N ILE A 22 6.58 -1.89 0.79
CA ILE A 22 7.94 -2.25 1.19
C ILE A 22 8.95 -1.24 0.62
N GLY A 23 8.81 -0.89 -0.66
CA GLY A 23 9.64 0.13 -1.31
C GLY A 23 9.52 1.51 -0.65
N LEU A 24 8.29 1.92 -0.33
CA LEU A 24 7.96 3.19 0.33
C LEU A 24 8.60 3.28 1.72
N LEU A 25 8.43 2.24 2.54
CA LEU A 25 9.03 2.16 3.88
C LEU A 25 10.55 2.25 3.83
N ARG A 26 11.18 1.54 2.89
CA ARG A 26 12.64 1.61 2.69
C ARG A 26 13.11 3.01 2.33
N SER A 27 12.37 3.71 1.45
CA SER A 27 12.66 5.09 1.06
C SER A 27 12.52 6.06 2.23
N VAL A 28 11.46 5.92 3.03
CA VAL A 28 11.24 6.74 4.24
C VAL A 28 12.37 6.54 5.25
N ILE A 29 12.84 5.31 5.46
CA ILE A 29 13.99 5.04 6.35
C ILE A 29 15.26 5.77 5.87
N LYS A 30 15.53 5.74 4.56
CA LYS A 30 16.66 6.49 3.99
C LYS A 30 16.52 8.00 4.17
N LEU A 31 15.32 8.54 3.97
CA LEU A 31 15.01 9.95 4.20
C LEU A 31 15.23 10.36 5.66
N TYR A 32 14.83 9.52 6.61
CA TYR A 32 15.14 9.71 8.03
C TYR A 32 16.64 9.87 8.27
N SER A 33 17.46 8.96 7.73
CA SER A 33 18.91 9.03 7.88
C SER A 33 19.52 10.28 7.25
N LEU A 34 19.02 10.71 6.08
CA LEU A 34 19.50 11.89 5.37
C LEU A 34 19.23 13.18 6.17
N TYR A 35 18.00 13.37 6.62
CA TYR A 35 17.63 14.56 7.39
C TYR A 35 18.34 14.63 8.75
N GLN A 36 18.56 13.48 9.41
CA GLN A 36 19.39 13.42 10.62
C GLN A 36 20.83 13.87 10.34
N SER A 37 21.43 13.43 9.22
CA SER A 37 22.78 13.86 8.85
C SER A 37 22.91 15.35 8.56
N LEU A 38 21.81 16.00 8.15
CA LEU A 38 21.73 17.42 7.83
C LEU A 38 21.27 18.28 9.01
N ASN A 39 21.05 17.69 10.21
CA ASN A 39 20.44 18.36 11.36
C ASN A 39 19.11 19.08 11.02
N ALA A 40 18.36 18.55 10.05
CA ALA A 40 17.12 19.13 9.56
C ALA A 40 15.89 18.42 10.15
N GLN A 41 14.79 19.15 10.30
CA GLN A 41 13.53 18.56 10.76
C GLN A 41 12.84 17.79 9.64
N LEU A 42 12.46 16.54 9.92
CA LEU A 42 11.67 15.75 8.97
C LEU A 42 10.26 16.34 8.77
N PRO A 43 9.76 16.41 7.52
CA PRO A 43 8.38 16.78 7.26
C PRO A 43 7.38 15.85 7.96
N LEU A 44 6.26 16.41 8.41
CA LEU A 44 5.22 15.66 9.13
C LEU A 44 4.65 14.51 8.28
N THR A 45 4.50 14.71 6.97
CA THR A 45 4.03 13.70 6.02
C THR A 45 4.96 12.47 6.01
N THR A 46 6.27 12.69 5.99
CA THR A 46 7.28 11.62 6.07
C THR A 46 7.28 10.93 7.44
N LYS A 47 7.03 11.66 8.53
CA LYS A 47 6.92 11.07 9.88
C LYS A 47 5.72 10.14 10.04
N LEU A 48 4.58 10.51 9.45
CA LEU A 48 3.33 9.74 9.55
C LEU A 48 3.24 8.59 8.55
N SER A 49 4.00 8.66 7.44
CA SER A 49 3.99 7.66 6.37
C SER A 49 4.13 6.19 6.85
N PRO A 50 5.05 5.83 7.78
CA PRO A 50 5.17 4.45 8.25
C PRO A 50 3.92 3.90 8.92
N PHE A 51 3.22 4.71 9.72
CA PHE A 51 1.99 4.28 10.41
C PHE A 51 0.88 3.99 9.40
N LEU A 52 0.77 4.85 8.38
CA LEU A 52 -0.18 4.65 7.30
C LEU A 52 0.16 3.40 6.48
N SER A 53 1.44 3.18 6.17
CA SER A 53 1.91 1.97 5.50
C SER A 53 1.57 0.69 6.27
N VAL A 54 1.72 0.68 7.60
CA VAL A 54 1.32 -0.46 8.44
C VAL A 54 -0.18 -0.75 8.33
N ALA A 55 -1.02 0.28 8.39
CA ALA A 55 -2.48 0.11 8.23
C ALA A 55 -2.84 -0.47 6.85
N ILE A 56 -2.17 0.01 5.79
CA ILE A 56 -2.38 -0.46 4.42
C ILE A 56 -1.89 -1.91 4.26
N ILE A 57 -0.75 -2.28 4.85
CA ILE A 57 -0.26 -3.66 4.87
C ILE A 57 -1.29 -4.58 5.54
N GLY A 58 -1.82 -4.19 6.70
CA GLY A 58 -2.84 -4.96 7.42
C GLY A 58 -4.09 -5.22 6.59
N LEU A 59 -4.60 -4.19 5.91
CA LEU A 59 -5.71 -4.35 4.99
C LEU A 59 -5.36 -5.25 3.81
N THR A 60 -4.16 -5.10 3.25
CA THR A 60 -3.72 -5.87 2.08
C THR A 60 -3.57 -7.36 2.41
N LEU A 61 -3.11 -7.69 3.61
CA LEU A 61 -3.11 -9.06 4.13
C LEU A 61 -4.54 -9.64 4.22
N TYR A 62 -5.51 -8.82 4.62
CA TYR A 62 -6.91 -9.23 4.63
C TYR A 62 -7.45 -9.47 3.21
N VAL A 63 -7.05 -8.65 2.22
CA VAL A 63 -7.38 -8.88 0.80
C VAL A 63 -6.80 -10.20 0.31
N LEU A 64 -5.54 -10.51 0.65
CA LEU A 64 -4.91 -11.80 0.32
C LEU A 64 -5.69 -12.98 0.92
N TYR A 65 -6.08 -12.87 2.18
CA TYR A 65 -6.87 -13.90 2.85
C TYR A 65 -8.21 -14.15 2.14
N ILE A 66 -8.94 -13.09 1.79
CA ILE A 66 -10.20 -13.22 1.05
C ILE A 66 -9.98 -13.76 -0.37
N GLY A 67 -8.91 -13.31 -1.05
CA GLY A 67 -8.52 -13.82 -2.37
C GLY A 67 -8.24 -15.33 -2.35
N TYR A 68 -7.49 -15.80 -1.35
CA TYR A 68 -7.24 -17.23 -1.14
C TYR A 68 -8.53 -18.00 -0.90
N LYS A 69 -9.40 -17.50 0.01
CA LYS A 69 -10.69 -18.13 0.29
C LYS A 69 -11.58 -18.25 -0.95
N LEU A 70 -11.56 -17.24 -1.84
CA LEU A 70 -12.32 -17.24 -3.09
C LEU A 70 -11.82 -18.27 -4.11
N ILE A 71 -10.51 -18.56 -4.12
CA ILE A 71 -9.93 -19.59 -4.98
C ILE A 71 -10.26 -20.99 -4.46
N SER A 72 -10.22 -21.16 -3.13
CA SER A 72 -10.40 -22.46 -2.47
C SER A 72 -11.86 -22.89 -2.32
N VAL A 73 -12.83 -21.98 -2.51
CA VAL A 73 -14.24 -22.31 -2.34
C VAL A 73 -14.73 -23.27 -3.43
N LYS A 74 -15.31 -24.40 -3.04
CA LYS A 74 -15.90 -25.39 -3.96
C LYS A 74 -17.33 -24.99 -4.36
N ASP A 75 -18.12 -24.58 -3.38
CA ASP A 75 -19.50 -24.12 -3.57
C ASP A 75 -19.55 -22.59 -3.53
N GLY A 76 -20.26 -21.96 -4.46
CA GLY A 76 -20.25 -20.51 -4.62
C GLY A 76 -20.87 -19.77 -3.41
N ASP A 77 -20.05 -19.08 -2.60
CA ASP A 77 -20.53 -18.20 -1.54
C ASP A 77 -20.72 -16.75 -2.06
N ALA A 78 -21.97 -16.35 -2.27
CA ALA A 78 -22.33 -15.02 -2.75
C ALA A 78 -21.89 -13.88 -1.82
N ARG A 79 -21.85 -14.10 -0.49
CA ARG A 79 -21.38 -13.07 0.47
C ARG A 79 -19.88 -12.88 0.35
N LEU A 80 -19.13 -13.98 0.25
CA LEU A 80 -17.68 -13.94 0.04
C LEU A 80 -17.32 -13.25 -1.28
N PHE A 81 -18.07 -13.53 -2.35
CA PHE A 81 -17.88 -12.86 -3.65
C PHE A 81 -18.10 -11.35 -3.57
N LYS A 82 -19.20 -10.90 -2.95
CA LYS A 82 -19.47 -9.46 -2.74
C LYS A 82 -18.35 -8.79 -1.95
N LYS A 83 -17.87 -9.42 -0.87
CA LYS A 83 -16.71 -8.92 -0.11
C LYS A 83 -15.46 -8.80 -0.98
N GLY A 84 -15.19 -9.81 -1.81
CA GLY A 84 -14.07 -9.80 -2.75
C GLY A 84 -14.13 -8.66 -3.76
N VAL A 85 -15.32 -8.34 -4.29
CA VAL A 85 -15.51 -7.22 -5.23
C VAL A 85 -15.28 -5.88 -4.53
N ILE A 86 -15.86 -5.69 -3.34
CA ILE A 86 -15.67 -4.46 -2.55
C ILE A 86 -14.18 -4.26 -2.26
N LEU A 87 -13.49 -5.30 -1.80
CA LEU A 87 -12.07 -5.23 -1.50
C LEU A 87 -11.22 -4.93 -2.74
N LEU A 88 -11.60 -5.44 -3.91
CA LEU A 88 -10.92 -5.09 -5.16
C LEU A 88 -11.05 -3.60 -5.47
N VAL A 89 -12.26 -3.04 -5.38
CA VAL A 89 -12.52 -1.62 -5.61
C VAL A 89 -11.76 -0.75 -4.61
N VAL A 90 -11.75 -1.12 -3.33
CA VAL A 90 -10.97 -0.43 -2.29
C VAL A 90 -9.48 -0.48 -2.60
N THR A 91 -8.95 -1.64 -3.00
CA THR A 91 -7.53 -1.81 -3.34
C THR A 91 -7.15 -0.93 -4.54
N LEU A 92 -7.98 -0.86 -5.57
CA LEU A 92 -7.77 0.03 -6.72
C LEU A 92 -7.81 1.51 -6.35
N GLY A 93 -8.78 1.92 -5.51
CA GLY A 93 -8.85 3.29 -5.01
C GLY A 93 -7.62 3.69 -4.18
N MET A 94 -7.07 2.74 -3.41
CA MET A 94 -5.86 2.98 -2.63
C MET A 94 -4.62 3.21 -3.47
N VAL A 95 -4.52 2.67 -4.69
CA VAL A 95 -3.35 2.91 -5.56
C VAL A 95 -3.18 4.41 -5.86
N PHE A 96 -4.28 5.13 -6.09
CA PHE A 96 -4.23 6.58 -6.30
C PHE A 96 -3.78 7.32 -5.05
N LEU A 97 -4.36 6.96 -3.90
CA LEU A 97 -4.03 7.57 -2.61
C LEU A 97 -2.56 7.34 -2.24
N LEU A 98 -2.07 6.12 -2.48
CA LEU A 98 -0.68 5.72 -2.27
C LEU A 98 0.29 6.50 -3.15
N THR A 99 -0.07 6.77 -4.41
CA THR A 99 0.74 7.58 -5.31
C THR A 99 0.88 9.00 -4.77
N ALA A 100 -0.23 9.63 -4.35
CA ALA A 100 -0.22 10.98 -3.78
C ALA A 100 0.62 11.06 -2.48
N ILE A 101 0.46 10.08 -1.59
CA ILE A 101 1.24 10.00 -0.34
C ILE A 101 2.73 9.80 -0.65
N SER A 102 3.07 8.96 -1.62
CA SER A 102 4.46 8.73 -2.02
C SER A 102 5.12 10.03 -2.50
N VAL A 103 4.41 10.80 -3.32
CA VAL A 103 4.89 12.10 -3.81
C VAL A 103 5.14 13.06 -2.63
N LEU A 104 4.15 13.22 -1.74
CA LEU A 104 4.23 14.18 -0.63
C LEU A 104 5.18 13.76 0.50
N SER A 105 5.40 12.46 0.69
CA SER A 105 6.18 11.92 1.82
C SER A 105 7.62 11.59 1.45
N VAL A 106 7.91 11.42 0.16
CA VAL A 106 9.23 11.02 -0.34
C VAL A 106 9.76 12.02 -1.37
N ILE A 107 9.02 12.26 -2.47
CA ILE A 107 9.54 13.07 -3.59
C ILE A 107 9.69 14.53 -3.20
N VAL A 108 8.65 15.15 -2.65
CA VAL A 108 8.68 16.57 -2.25
C VAL A 108 9.78 16.83 -1.21
N PRO A 109 9.91 16.04 -0.12
CA PRO A 109 11.01 16.21 0.84
C PRO A 109 12.43 16.07 0.26
N ILE A 110 12.62 15.24 -0.78
CA ILE A 110 13.90 15.12 -1.47
C ILE A 110 14.16 16.40 -2.28
N TYR A 111 13.17 16.86 -3.04
CA TYR A 111 13.29 18.02 -3.92
C TYR A 111 13.54 19.32 -3.15
N THR A 112 12.84 19.53 -2.03
CA THR A 112 13.06 20.69 -1.17
C THR A 112 14.48 20.68 -0.60
N MET A 113 15.06 19.52 -0.29
CA MET A 113 16.44 19.47 0.21
C MET A 113 17.48 19.78 -0.86
N THR A 114 17.25 19.38 -2.11
CA THR A 114 18.15 19.72 -3.21
C THR A 114 18.17 21.21 -3.56
N GLU A 115 17.14 21.97 -3.17
CA GLU A 115 17.14 23.43 -3.35
C GLU A 115 17.94 24.19 -2.28
N TYR A 116 18.24 23.55 -1.14
CA TYR A 116 19.04 24.15 -0.05
C TYR A 116 20.52 23.70 -0.04
N LEU A 117 20.92 22.86 -1.00
CA LEU A 117 22.31 22.41 -1.23
C LEU A 117 22.93 23.18 -2.39
#